data_AF-A0A3E0IR72-F1
#
_entry.id   AF-A0A3E0IR72-F1
#
_cell.length_a   1.000
_cell.length_b   1.000
_cell.length_c   1.000
_cell.angle_alpha   90.00
_cell.angle_beta   90.00
_cell.angle_gamma   90.00
#
_symmetry.space_group_name_H-M   'P 1'
#
loop_
_entity.id
_entity.type
_entity.pdbx_description
1 polymer ?
#
loop_
_entity_poly.entity_id
_entity_poly.type
_entity_poly.pdbx_seq_one_letter_code
_entity_poly.pdbx_strand_id
1 'polypeptide(L)'
;IEVQLSSISPNQLQNRTNGLIKAGYDVIWLTRLPVTNKGLFQLSQLHQTCINISKRELLCIEPSTLDLIRLTHLIPITSKQFYAQKEVMTVVQCVNMTSPSYENHCPVRKLSTSRILSYLAQCRRKNSVLEPTLSLAYRLQLSDTQICKLTGYLFPEQLYFHTHPVLWQLTILYCLQCKVPAYESLKELMKIRSFYHFNIQIEEIIQVIIRKYCKFLKI
;
A
#
# COMPACT_ATOMS: atom_id res chain seq x y z
N ILE A 1 -20.96 -11.98 5.27
CA ILE A 1 -20.63 -10.75 4.51
C ILE A 1 -21.15 -9.56 5.30
N GLU A 2 -20.32 -8.55 5.54
CA GLU A 2 -20.67 -7.32 6.25
C GLU A 2 -20.57 -6.13 5.28
N VAL A 3 -21.61 -5.30 5.23
CA VAL A 3 -21.66 -4.11 4.37
C VAL A 3 -21.41 -2.87 5.22
N GLN A 4 -20.38 -2.10 4.87
CA GLN A 4 -20.00 -0.88 5.58
C GLN A 4 -19.88 0.29 4.60
N LEU A 5 -20.91 1.13 4.56
CA LEU A 5 -20.98 2.29 3.64
C LEU A 5 -20.69 3.63 4.33
N SER A 6 -20.78 3.69 5.65
CA SER A 6 -20.45 4.87 6.45
C SER A 6 -19.02 4.78 6.99
N SER A 7 -18.43 5.93 7.29
CA SER A 7 -17.11 6.00 7.93
C SER A 7 -17.13 5.32 9.29
N ILE A 8 -16.13 4.47 9.55
CA ILE A 8 -15.90 3.85 10.85
C ILE A 8 -14.40 3.83 11.10
N SER A 9 -13.98 3.92 12.37
CA SER A 9 -12.56 3.86 12.71
C SER A 9 -12.00 2.46 12.43
N PRO A 10 -10.69 2.34 12.10
CA PRO A 10 -10.08 1.02 11.93
C PRO A 10 -10.21 0.12 13.16
N ASN A 11 -10.06 0.68 14.37
CA ASN A 11 -10.17 -0.07 15.62
C ASN A 11 -11.57 -0.68 15.80
N GLN A 12 -12.63 0.08 15.51
CA GLN A 12 -13.99 -0.45 15.58
C GLN A 12 -14.22 -1.56 14.55
N LEU A 13 -13.68 -1.41 13.34
CA LEU A 13 -13.81 -2.41 12.29
C LEU A 13 -13.06 -3.70 12.64
N GLN A 14 -11.86 -3.59 13.22
CA GLN A 14 -11.09 -4.71 13.76
C GLN A 14 -11.84 -5.40 14.92
N ASN A 15 -12.41 -4.64 15.85
CA ASN A 15 -13.18 -5.20 16.97
C ASN A 15 -14.39 -6.00 16.47
N ARG A 16 -15.13 -5.47 15.49
CA ARG A 16 -16.25 -6.18 14.85
C ARG A 16 -15.78 -7.46 14.15
N THR A 17 -14.69 -7.35 13.39
CA THR A 17 -14.09 -8.50 12.70
C THR A 17 -13.71 -9.59 13.69
N ASN A 18 -13.02 -9.24 14.78
CA ASN A 18 -12.61 -10.18 15.82
C ASN A 18 -13.81 -10.81 16.54
N GLY A 19 -14.87 -10.04 16.80
CA GLY A 19 -16.11 -10.56 17.38
C GLY A 19 -16.78 -11.62 16.50
N LEU A 20 -16.87 -11.35 15.19
CA LEU A 20 -17.44 -12.28 14.21
C LEU A 20 -16.57 -13.53 14.04
N ILE A 21 -15.24 -13.38 13.98
CA ILE A 21 -14.31 -14.52 13.92
C ILE A 21 -14.47 -15.40 15.16
N LYS A 22 -14.56 -14.82 16.36
CA LYS A 22 -14.79 -15.57 17.61
C LYS A 22 -16.12 -16.33 17.62
N ALA A 23 -17.12 -15.83 16.89
CA ALA A 23 -18.40 -16.50 16.70
C ALA A 23 -18.39 -17.55 15.57
N GLY A 24 -17.24 -17.80 14.93
CA GLY A 24 -17.07 -18.82 13.89
C GLY A 24 -17.35 -18.36 12.46
N TYR A 25 -17.52 -17.05 12.22
CA TYR A 25 -17.76 -16.52 10.88
C TYR A 25 -16.46 -16.20 10.13
N ASP A 26 -16.45 -16.49 8.83
CA ASP A 26 -15.48 -15.89 7.90
C ASP A 26 -16.00 -14.51 7.44
N VAL A 27 -15.19 -13.48 7.68
CA VAL A 27 -15.61 -12.08 7.56
C VAL A 27 -15.14 -11.49 6.24
N ILE A 28 -16.11 -11.17 5.40
CA ILE A 28 -15.92 -10.43 4.14
C ILE A 28 -16.54 -9.05 4.29
N TRP A 29 -15.74 -7.99 4.11
CA TRP A 29 -16.20 -6.60 4.15
C TRP A 29 -16.49 -6.07 2.74
N LEU A 30 -17.66 -5.46 2.57
CA LEU A 30 -18.05 -4.71 1.38
C LEU A 30 -18.07 -3.22 1.70
N THR A 31 -17.37 -2.41 0.91
CA THR A 31 -17.43 -0.94 1.00
C THR A 31 -18.16 -0.33 -0.18
N ARG A 32 -18.43 0.98 -0.14
CA ARG A 32 -18.83 1.71 -1.36
C ARG A 32 -17.71 1.65 -2.40
N LEU A 33 -18.06 1.66 -3.69
CA LEU A 33 -17.06 1.81 -4.75
C LEU A 33 -16.29 3.14 -4.60
N PRO A 34 -14.93 3.11 -4.55
CA PRO A 34 -14.13 4.33 -4.52
C PRO A 34 -14.24 5.14 -5.81
N VAL A 35 -14.21 6.47 -5.67
CA VAL A 35 -14.13 7.38 -6.83
C VAL A 35 -12.82 7.21 -7.58
N THR A 36 -12.86 7.38 -8.89
CA THR A 36 -11.70 7.33 -9.76
C THR A 36 -11.26 8.73 -10.19
N ASN A 37 -9.96 8.99 -10.22
CA ASN A 37 -9.36 10.20 -10.78
C ASN A 37 -8.20 9.80 -11.70
N LYS A 38 -8.28 10.18 -12.98
CA LYS A 38 -7.26 9.85 -14.01
C LYS A 38 -6.88 8.36 -14.03
N GLY A 39 -7.88 7.48 -13.97
CA GLY A 39 -7.69 6.03 -13.97
C GLY A 39 -7.14 5.43 -12.66
N LEU A 40 -7.04 6.20 -11.57
CA LEU A 40 -6.65 5.72 -10.24
C LEU A 40 -7.79 5.82 -9.24
N PHE A 41 -7.94 4.80 -8.41
CA PHE A 41 -8.91 4.77 -7.32
C PHE A 41 -8.42 5.62 -6.15
N GLN A 42 -9.31 6.45 -5.60
CA GLN A 42 -9.08 7.18 -4.36
C GLN A 42 -9.63 6.37 -3.18
N LEU A 43 -8.75 5.65 -2.49
CA LEU A 43 -9.13 4.85 -1.33
C LEU A 43 -9.16 5.72 -0.06
N SER A 44 -10.33 5.79 0.57
CA SER A 44 -10.51 6.37 1.90
C SER A 44 -9.85 5.48 2.97
N GLN A 45 -9.80 5.94 4.22
CA GLN A 45 -9.31 5.11 5.33
C GLN A 45 -10.14 3.83 5.48
N LEU A 46 -11.47 3.93 5.31
CA LEU A 46 -12.36 2.77 5.32
C LEU A 46 -11.99 1.79 4.21
N HIS A 47 -11.86 2.26 2.96
CA HIS A 47 -11.51 1.39 1.84
C HIS A 47 -10.18 0.68 2.09
N GLN A 48 -9.17 1.40 2.59
CA GLN A 48 -7.85 0.83 2.88
C GLN A 48 -7.92 -0.20 4.01
N THR A 49 -8.72 0.05 5.04
CA THR A 49 -8.90 -0.88 6.15
C THR A 49 -9.57 -2.17 5.70
N CYS A 50 -10.53 -2.09 4.77
CA CYS A 50 -11.25 -3.24 4.21
C CYS A 50 -10.48 -4.02 3.14
N ILE A 51 -9.24 -3.63 2.80
CA ILE A 51 -8.42 -4.40 1.85
C ILE A 51 -8.14 -5.78 2.45
N ASN A 52 -8.47 -6.84 1.72
CA ASN A 52 -8.00 -8.16 2.03
C ASN A 52 -6.54 -8.27 1.56
N ILE A 53 -5.62 -8.13 2.50
CA ILE A 53 -4.17 -8.13 2.24
C ILE A 53 -3.64 -9.44 1.65
N SER A 54 -4.22 -10.58 2.04
CA SER A 54 -3.79 -11.91 1.57
C SER A 54 -4.07 -12.08 0.09
N LYS A 55 -5.24 -11.59 -0.36
CA LYS A 55 -5.70 -11.63 -1.74
C LYS A 55 -5.36 -10.36 -2.54
N ARG A 56 -4.89 -9.30 -1.88
CA ARG A 56 -4.60 -7.96 -2.44
C ARG A 56 -5.78 -7.37 -3.18
N GLU A 57 -6.96 -7.50 -2.57
CA GLU A 57 -8.23 -7.11 -3.17
C GLU A 57 -9.08 -6.26 -2.24
N LEU A 58 -10.00 -5.51 -2.82
CA LEU A 58 -11.05 -4.80 -2.11
C LEU A 58 -12.38 -5.14 -2.77
N LEU A 59 -13.35 -5.54 -1.96
CA LEU A 59 -14.71 -5.81 -2.41
C LEU A 59 -15.59 -4.60 -2.15
N CYS A 60 -16.33 -4.21 -3.18
CA CYS A 60 -17.10 -2.99 -3.23
C CYS A 60 -18.51 -3.27 -3.73
N ILE A 61 -19.46 -2.42 -3.34
CA ILE A 61 -20.78 -2.33 -3.97
C ILE A 61 -20.92 -0.96 -4.63
N GLU A 62 -21.44 -0.93 -5.85
CA GLU A 62 -21.91 0.30 -6.50
C GLU A 62 -23.35 0.56 -6.04
N PRO A 63 -23.63 1.61 -5.23
CA PRO A 63 -24.95 1.77 -4.63
C PRO A 63 -26.07 2.04 -5.63
N SER A 64 -25.76 2.54 -6.83
CA SER A 64 -26.76 2.85 -7.86
C SER A 64 -27.20 1.62 -8.64
N THR A 65 -26.27 0.71 -8.96
CA THR A 65 -26.58 -0.50 -9.73
C THR A 65 -26.71 -1.74 -8.86
N LEU A 66 -26.28 -1.67 -7.60
CA LEU A 66 -26.11 -2.80 -6.69
C LEU A 66 -25.12 -3.85 -7.22
N ASP A 67 -24.27 -3.45 -8.18
CA ASP A 67 -23.23 -4.31 -8.70
C ASP A 67 -22.19 -4.59 -7.61
N LEU A 68 -21.90 -5.87 -7.44
CA LEU A 68 -20.77 -6.30 -6.64
C LEU A 68 -19.50 -6.22 -7.48
N ILE A 69 -18.53 -5.45 -7.00
CA ILE A 69 -17.32 -5.11 -7.72
C ILE A 69 -16.12 -5.58 -6.92
N ARG A 70 -15.21 -6.28 -7.59
CA ARG A 70 -13.91 -6.65 -7.05
C ARG A 70 -12.84 -5.76 -7.64
N LEU A 71 -12.03 -5.16 -6.78
CA LEU A 71 -10.80 -4.47 -7.15
C LEU A 71 -9.63 -5.38 -6.85
N THR A 72 -8.96 -5.91 -7.88
CA THR A 72 -7.81 -6.83 -7.77
C THR A 72 -6.50 -6.11 -8.06
N HIS A 73 -5.38 -6.76 -7.72
CA HIS A 73 -4.01 -6.26 -7.99
C HIS A 73 -3.77 -4.85 -7.44
N LEU A 74 -4.19 -4.61 -6.20
CA LEU A 74 -4.06 -3.31 -5.56
C LEU A 74 -2.59 -2.90 -5.42
N ILE A 75 -2.24 -1.77 -6.05
CA ILE A 75 -0.91 -1.16 -5.96
C ILE A 75 -1.04 0.29 -5.48
N PRO A 76 -0.51 0.63 -4.30
CA PRO A 76 -0.47 2.01 -3.85
C PRO A 76 0.49 2.83 -4.71
N ILE A 77 -0.02 3.89 -5.31
CA ILE A 77 0.77 4.89 -6.04
C ILE A 77 1.16 6.04 -5.09
N THR A 78 0.25 6.40 -4.19
CA THR A 78 0.48 7.35 -3.10
C THR A 78 -0.20 6.85 -1.82
N SER A 79 -0.32 7.70 -0.79
CA SER A 79 -1.03 7.34 0.44
C SER A 79 -2.53 7.07 0.23
N LYS A 80 -3.17 7.68 -0.78
CA LYS A 80 -4.62 7.52 -1.05
C LYS A 80 -4.94 7.05 -2.46
N GLN A 81 -3.98 7.13 -3.39
CA GLN A 81 -4.19 6.74 -4.79
C GLN A 81 -3.71 5.33 -5.04
N PHE A 82 -4.56 4.50 -5.64
CA PHE A 82 -4.29 3.11 -5.93
C PHE A 82 -4.59 2.80 -7.40
N TYR A 83 -3.73 1.98 -7.99
CA TYR A 83 -4.09 1.24 -9.18
C TYR A 83 -4.77 -0.07 -8.77
N ALA A 84 -5.80 -0.47 -9.51
CA ALA A 84 -6.47 -1.76 -9.37
C ALA A 84 -7.08 -2.16 -10.71
N GLN A 85 -7.30 -3.46 -10.90
CA GLN A 85 -8.18 -3.96 -11.96
C GLN A 85 -9.60 -4.08 -11.40
N LYS A 86 -10.60 -3.65 -12.18
CA LYS A 86 -12.01 -3.67 -11.79
C LYS A 86 -12.70 -4.84 -12.48
N GLU A 87 -13.35 -5.68 -11.70
CA GLU A 87 -14.15 -6.82 -12.18
C GLU A 87 -15.55 -6.76 -11.55
N VAL A 88 -16.59 -6.97 -12.35
CA VAL A 88 -17.95 -7.19 -11.81
C VAL A 88 -18.08 -8.66 -11.46
N MET A 89 -18.70 -8.97 -10.33
CA MET A 89 -18.86 -10.34 -9.84
C MET A 89 -20.26 -10.58 -9.27
N THR A 90 -20.62 -11.84 -9.14
CA THR A 90 -21.87 -12.28 -8.51
C THR A 90 -21.67 -12.56 -7.02
N VAL A 91 -22.76 -12.58 -6.25
CA VAL A 91 -22.74 -12.97 -4.83
C VAL A 91 -22.22 -14.39 -4.66
N VAL A 92 -22.60 -15.31 -5.55
CA VAL A 92 -22.12 -16.71 -5.54
C VAL A 92 -20.60 -16.75 -5.68
N GLN A 93 -20.03 -15.99 -6.62
CA GLN A 93 -18.57 -15.89 -6.77
C GLN A 93 -17.90 -15.29 -5.54
N CYS A 94 -18.55 -14.36 -4.84
CA CYS A 94 -18.02 -13.72 -3.63
C CYS A 94 -17.99 -14.65 -2.42
N VAL A 95 -19.04 -15.46 -2.24
CA VAL A 95 -19.12 -16.44 -1.14
C VAL A 95 -18.23 -17.65 -1.42
N ASN A 96 -18.19 -18.10 -2.68
CA ASN A 96 -17.39 -19.24 -3.11
C ASN A 96 -15.94 -18.88 -3.41
N MET A 97 -15.44 -17.74 -2.93
CA MET A 97 -14.02 -17.39 -2.98
C MET A 97 -13.18 -18.29 -2.07
N THR A 98 -13.19 -19.59 -2.35
CA THR A 98 -12.18 -20.55 -1.87
C THR A 98 -10.84 -19.95 -2.25
N SER A 99 -9.98 -19.73 -1.24
CA SER A 99 -8.70 -19.04 -1.41
C SER A 99 -7.94 -19.64 -2.58
N PRO A 100 -7.88 -18.99 -3.76
CA PRO A 100 -6.87 -19.37 -4.70
C PRO A 100 -5.59 -18.94 -4.01
N SER A 101 -4.63 -19.85 -3.90
CA SER A 101 -3.22 -19.52 -3.75
C SER A 101 -2.86 -18.69 -4.97
N TYR A 102 -3.23 -17.41 -4.98
CA TYR A 102 -2.60 -16.45 -5.85
C TYR A 102 -1.16 -16.41 -5.35
N GLU A 103 -0.31 -17.23 -5.95
CA GLU A 103 1.08 -16.91 -6.22
C GLU A 103 1.04 -15.59 -7.00
N ASN A 104 0.79 -14.51 -6.28
CA ASN A 104 0.60 -13.18 -6.80
C ASN A 104 1.99 -12.73 -7.24
N HIS A 105 2.40 -13.15 -8.44
CA HIS A 105 3.46 -12.55 -9.24
C HIS A 105 3.00 -11.14 -9.64
N CYS A 106 2.83 -10.26 -8.66
CA CYS A 106 2.60 -8.85 -8.90
C CYS A 106 3.97 -8.25 -9.28
N PRO A 107 4.16 -7.86 -10.56
CA PRO A 107 5.46 -7.37 -10.99
C PRO A 107 5.78 -6.06 -10.27
N VAL A 108 7.07 -5.87 -9.96
CA VAL A 108 7.55 -4.57 -9.47
C VAL A 108 7.33 -3.55 -10.58
N ARG A 109 6.57 -2.50 -10.28
CA ARG A 109 6.32 -1.39 -11.22
C ARG A 109 7.22 -0.21 -10.89
N LYS A 110 7.33 0.75 -11.80
CA LYS A 110 8.06 2.00 -11.56
C LYS A 110 7.14 3.20 -11.73
N LEU A 111 7.20 4.13 -10.78
CA LEU A 111 6.57 5.44 -10.91
C LEU A 111 7.19 6.19 -12.09
N SER A 112 6.37 6.94 -12.81
CA SER A 112 6.88 7.83 -13.84
C SER A 112 7.81 8.89 -13.23
N THR A 113 8.80 9.33 -13.99
CA THR A 113 9.69 10.43 -13.62
C THR A 113 8.88 11.65 -13.16
N SER A 114 7.82 12.00 -13.89
CA SER A 114 6.93 13.12 -13.53
C SER A 114 6.29 12.98 -12.15
N ARG A 115 5.91 11.77 -11.73
CA ARG A 115 5.35 11.52 -10.38
C ARG A 115 6.40 11.63 -9.29
N ILE A 116 7.60 11.11 -9.53
CA ILE A 116 8.72 11.23 -8.58
C ILE A 116 9.09 12.70 -8.40
N LEU A 117 9.24 13.46 -9.51
CA LEU A 117 9.53 14.89 -9.47
C LEU A 117 8.42 15.69 -8.78
N SER A 118 7.15 15.37 -9.04
CA SER A 118 6.01 16.02 -8.36
C SER A 118 6.05 15.79 -6.85
N TYR A 119 6.42 14.57 -6.42
CA TYR A 119 6.60 14.24 -5.00
C TYR A 119 7.76 15.03 -4.38
N LEU A 120 8.93 15.10 -5.04
CA LEU A 120 10.06 15.89 -4.57
C LEU A 120 9.72 17.39 -4.48
N ALA A 121 9.01 17.93 -5.47
CA ALA A 121 8.51 19.30 -5.45
C ALA A 121 7.51 19.55 -4.30
N GLN A 122 6.68 18.55 -3.96
CA GLN A 122 5.82 18.63 -2.78
C GLN A 122 6.63 18.64 -1.47
N CYS A 123 7.68 17.82 -1.37
CA CYS A 123 8.59 17.83 -0.22
C CYS A 123 9.26 19.19 -0.05
N ARG A 124 9.74 19.81 -1.14
CA ARG A 124 10.36 21.15 -1.12
C ARG A 124 9.40 22.22 -0.62
N ARG A 125 8.15 22.19 -1.08
CA ARG A 125 7.12 23.15 -0.67
C ARG A 125 6.74 23.09 0.82
N LYS A 126 7.07 22.00 1.52
CA LYS A 126 6.84 21.93 2.98
C LYS A 126 7.76 22.86 3.77
N ASN A 127 8.81 23.42 3.12
CA ASN A 127 9.73 24.40 3.70
C ASN A 127 10.24 24.01 5.11
N SER A 128 10.46 22.72 5.33
CA SER A 128 10.93 22.19 6.61
C SER A 128 12.30 21.56 6.43
N VAL A 129 13.26 21.99 7.24
CA VAL A 129 14.60 21.39 7.32
C VAL A 129 14.52 19.92 7.77
N LEU A 130 13.41 19.53 8.40
CA LEU A 130 13.13 18.17 8.88
C LEU A 130 12.47 17.29 7.81
N GLU A 131 12.34 17.71 6.55
CA GLU A 131 11.77 16.86 5.51
C GLU A 131 12.77 15.74 5.15
N PRO A 132 12.48 14.48 5.51
CA PRO A 132 13.49 13.42 5.51
C PRO A 132 13.92 13.02 4.09
N THR A 133 13.04 13.18 3.09
CA THR A 133 13.35 12.82 1.70
C THR A 133 14.46 13.72 1.15
N LEU A 134 14.34 15.03 1.34
CA LEU A 134 15.32 16.01 0.89
C LEU A 134 16.61 15.91 1.69
N SER A 135 16.55 15.73 3.02
CA SER A 135 17.75 15.51 3.83
C SER A 135 18.55 14.31 3.34
N LEU A 136 17.90 13.18 3.02
CA LEU A 136 18.56 12.00 2.47
C LEU A 136 19.13 12.26 1.07
N ALA A 137 18.36 12.91 0.19
CA ALA A 137 18.82 13.27 -1.15
C ALA A 137 20.11 14.10 -1.11
N TYR A 138 20.17 15.10 -0.21
CA TYR A 138 21.37 15.93 -0.03
C TYR A 138 22.55 15.15 0.54
N ARG A 139 22.33 14.31 1.57
CA ARG A 139 23.41 13.48 2.17
C ARG A 139 23.99 12.46 1.19
N LEU A 140 23.15 11.91 0.32
CA LEU A 140 23.54 11.00 -0.76
C LEU A 140 24.14 11.74 -1.97
N GLN A 141 24.10 13.08 -1.98
CA GLN A 141 24.54 13.91 -3.10
C GLN A 141 23.89 13.53 -4.44
N LEU A 142 22.61 13.13 -4.42
CA LEU A 142 21.89 12.70 -5.61
C LEU A 142 21.15 13.88 -6.27
N SER A 143 21.33 14.01 -7.58
CA SER A 143 20.47 14.86 -8.41
C SER A 143 19.06 14.26 -8.55
N ASP A 144 18.06 15.09 -8.85
CA ASP A 144 16.69 14.65 -9.14
C ASP A 144 16.64 13.55 -10.21
N THR A 145 17.52 13.62 -11.21
CA THR A 145 17.61 12.60 -12.26
C THR A 145 18.09 11.25 -11.72
N GLN A 146 19.07 11.24 -10.82
CA GLN A 146 19.57 10.02 -10.18
C GLN A 146 18.53 9.45 -9.22
N ILE A 147 17.81 10.30 -8.46
CA ILE A 147 16.70 9.87 -7.61
C ILE A 147 15.63 9.17 -8.44
N CYS A 148 15.24 9.73 -9.59
CA CYS A 148 14.27 9.11 -10.49
C CYS A 148 14.76 7.78 -11.08
N LYS A 149 16.07 7.61 -11.28
CA LYS A 149 16.65 6.35 -11.74
C LYS A 149 16.66 5.29 -10.65
N LEU A 150 17.06 5.65 -9.44
CA LEU A 150 17.29 4.70 -8.34
C LEU A 150 16.04 4.40 -7.50
N THR A 151 15.01 5.24 -7.57
CA THR A 151 13.83 5.13 -6.70
C THR A 151 12.50 5.13 -7.47
N GLY A 152 11.39 5.06 -6.74
CA GLY A 152 10.03 5.02 -7.27
C GLY A 152 9.58 3.62 -7.67
N TYR A 153 10.26 2.56 -7.21
CA TYR A 153 9.84 1.19 -7.47
C TYR A 153 8.70 0.81 -6.53
N LEU A 154 7.63 0.24 -7.08
CA LEU A 154 6.42 -0.15 -6.39
C LEU A 154 6.48 -1.66 -6.18
N PHE A 155 6.95 -2.07 -5.01
CA PHE A 155 6.93 -3.45 -4.59
C PHE A 155 5.54 -3.84 -4.08
N PRO A 156 5.13 -5.11 -4.22
CA PRO A 156 3.86 -5.57 -3.66
C PRO A 156 3.75 -5.30 -2.15
N GLU A 157 4.85 -5.40 -1.41
CA GLU A 157 4.93 -5.13 0.04
C GLU A 157 4.64 -3.65 0.40
N GLN A 158 4.70 -2.74 -0.57
CA GLN A 158 4.32 -1.33 -0.35
C GLN A 158 2.86 -1.17 0.11
N LEU A 159 2.00 -2.15 -0.18
CA LEU A 159 0.60 -2.17 0.24
C LEU A 159 0.44 -1.93 1.76
N TYR A 160 1.37 -2.44 2.57
CA TYR A 160 1.34 -2.36 4.02
C TYR A 160 1.70 -0.99 4.58
N PHE A 161 2.25 -0.09 3.76
CA PHE A 161 2.82 1.17 4.23
C PHE A 161 2.19 2.40 3.56
N HIS A 162 2.01 3.46 4.35
CA HIS A 162 1.72 4.81 3.90
C HIS A 162 2.97 5.56 3.42
N THR A 163 4.15 5.16 3.89
CA THR A 163 5.43 5.80 3.54
C THR A 163 5.67 5.72 2.03
N HIS A 164 6.01 6.86 1.41
CA HIS A 164 6.16 6.95 -0.03
C HIS A 164 7.36 6.10 -0.52
N PRO A 165 7.27 5.44 -1.69
CA PRO A 165 8.32 4.57 -2.22
C PRO A 165 9.69 5.22 -2.32
N VAL A 166 9.73 6.48 -2.74
CA VAL A 166 10.99 7.24 -2.87
C VAL A 166 11.69 7.39 -1.53
N LEU A 167 10.96 7.69 -0.45
CA LEU A 167 11.54 7.99 0.85
C LEU A 167 12.20 6.74 1.49
N TRP A 168 11.50 5.62 1.53
CA TRP A 168 12.08 4.41 2.12
C TRP A 168 13.22 3.83 1.27
N GLN A 169 13.16 4.00 -0.06
CA GLN A 169 14.24 3.58 -0.97
C GLN A 169 15.50 4.43 -0.80
N LEU A 170 15.34 5.76 -0.66
CA LEU A 170 16.46 6.65 -0.31
C LEU A 170 17.06 6.29 1.04
N THR A 171 16.24 5.85 1.99
CA THR A 171 16.72 5.42 3.32
C THR A 171 17.62 4.19 3.19
N ILE A 172 17.21 3.19 2.39
CA ILE A 172 18.06 2.01 2.11
C ILE A 172 19.38 2.43 1.45
N LEU A 173 19.31 3.28 0.41
CA LEU A 173 20.52 3.76 -0.27
C LEU A 173 21.49 4.46 0.69
N TYR A 174 20.96 5.27 1.60
CA TYR A 174 21.77 5.95 2.62
C TYR A 174 22.41 4.96 3.60
N CYS A 175 21.65 3.97 4.10
CA CYS A 175 22.18 2.93 4.96
C CYS A 175 23.28 2.10 4.26
N LEU A 176 23.10 1.80 2.97
CA LEU A 176 24.12 1.12 2.16
C LEU A 176 25.40 1.96 2.03
N GLN A 177 25.28 3.27 1.75
CA GLN A 177 26.43 4.19 1.67
C GLN A 177 27.19 4.26 3.01
N CYS A 178 26.46 4.31 4.13
CA CYS A 178 27.05 4.36 5.47
C CYS A 178 27.47 2.98 6.01
N LYS A 179 27.24 1.88 5.28
CA LYS A 179 27.49 0.49 5.72
C LYS A 179 26.81 0.14 7.04
N VAL A 180 25.58 0.62 7.25
CA VAL A 180 24.77 0.33 8.44
C VAL A 180 23.54 -0.50 8.07
N PRO A 181 23.02 -1.34 8.98
CA PRO A 181 21.79 -2.09 8.74
C PRO A 181 20.59 -1.15 8.49
N ALA A 182 19.88 -1.36 7.38
CA ALA A 182 18.75 -0.51 7.01
C ALA A 182 17.48 -0.75 7.84
N TYR A 183 17.37 -1.92 8.49
CA TYR A 183 16.15 -2.38 9.14
C TYR A 183 15.64 -1.42 10.22
N GLU A 184 16.49 -1.03 11.18
CA GLU A 184 16.06 -0.15 12.28
C GLU A 184 15.61 1.23 11.77
N SER A 185 16.37 1.81 10.83
CA SER A 185 16.00 3.09 10.20
C SER A 185 14.67 3.02 9.46
N LEU A 186 14.38 1.89 8.81
CA LEU A 186 13.10 1.66 8.12
C LEU A 186 11.96 1.43 9.09
N LYS A 187 12.19 0.69 10.18
CA LYS A 187 11.19 0.41 11.20
C LYS A 187 10.67 1.70 11.83
N GLU A 188 11.56 2.65 12.14
CA GLU A 188 11.17 3.96 12.67
C GLU A 188 10.45 4.84 11.65
N LEU A 189 10.82 4.74 10.37
CA LEU A 189 10.30 5.57 9.29
C LEU A 189 8.95 5.09 8.72
N MET A 190 8.71 3.78 8.73
CA MET A 190 7.57 3.16 8.06
C MET A 190 6.27 3.41 8.81
N LYS A 191 5.34 4.13 8.17
CA LYS A 191 3.97 4.31 8.66
C LYS A 191 3.10 3.18 8.15
N ILE A 192 2.64 2.32 9.04
CA ILE A 192 1.86 1.11 8.73
C ILE A 192 0.39 1.48 8.46
N ARG A 193 -0.23 0.82 7.48
CA ARG A 193 -1.68 0.91 7.25
C ARG A 193 -2.43 -0.01 8.20
N SER A 194 -3.58 0.43 8.67
CA SER A 194 -4.50 -0.42 9.42
C SER A 194 -5.34 -1.28 8.47
N PHE A 195 -5.56 -2.54 8.82
CA PHE A 195 -6.39 -3.48 8.08
C PHE A 195 -7.40 -4.17 9.02
N TYR A 196 -8.50 -4.67 8.47
CA TYR A 196 -9.55 -5.36 9.23
C TYR A 196 -9.09 -6.67 9.84
N HIS A 197 -8.21 -7.39 9.14
CA HIS A 197 -7.55 -8.59 9.63
C HIS A 197 -6.17 -8.23 10.18
N PHE A 198 -5.98 -8.37 11.49
CA PHE A 198 -4.76 -7.96 12.18
C PHE A 198 -3.95 -9.19 12.62
N ASN A 199 -3.26 -9.81 11.67
CA ASN A 199 -2.24 -10.81 11.95
C ASN A 199 -1.09 -10.66 10.96
N ILE A 200 -0.42 -9.51 11.01
CA ILE A 200 0.60 -9.12 10.05
C ILE A 200 1.94 -8.99 10.77
N GLN A 201 2.91 -9.81 10.39
CA GLN A 201 4.29 -9.70 10.87
C GLN A 201 5.02 -8.61 10.08
N ILE A 202 4.90 -7.37 10.54
CA ILE A 202 5.44 -6.19 9.84
C ILE A 202 6.97 -6.25 9.73
N GLU A 203 7.64 -6.78 10.75
CA GLU A 203 9.08 -6.98 10.80
C GLU A 203 9.56 -7.82 9.61
N GLU A 204 8.86 -8.92 9.32
CA GLU A 204 9.16 -9.78 8.17
C GLU A 204 8.96 -9.06 6.85
N ILE A 205 7.88 -8.26 6.74
CA ILE A 205 7.58 -7.49 5.53
C ILE A 205 8.66 -6.45 5.25
N ILE A 206 9.17 -5.76 6.28
CA ILE A 206 10.29 -4.81 6.15
C ILE A 206 11.55 -5.56 5.69
N GLN A 207 11.87 -6.71 6.27
CA GLN A 207 13.01 -7.51 5.84
C GLN A 207 12.87 -8.01 4.39
N VAL A 208 11.67 -8.39 3.97
CA VAL A 208 11.39 -8.80 2.58
C VAL A 208 11.56 -7.63 1.62
N ILE A 209 11.00 -6.46 1.92
CA ILE A 209 11.09 -5.31 0.99
C ILE A 209 12.53 -4.80 0.84
N ILE A 210 13.33 -4.80 1.93
CA ILE A 210 14.76 -4.47 1.88
C ILE A 210 15.50 -5.44 0.96
N ARG A 211 15.38 -6.75 1.22
CA ARG A 211 16.06 -7.79 0.42
C ARG A 211 15.69 -7.71 -1.05
N LYS A 212 14.40 -7.52 -1.36
CA LYS A 212 13.91 -7.39 -2.74
C LYS A 212 14.46 -6.16 -3.43
N TYR A 213 14.55 -5.02 -2.74
CA TYR A 213 15.09 -3.80 -3.31
C TYR A 213 16.60 -3.88 -3.57
N CYS A 214 17.40 -4.40 -2.62
CA CYS A 214 18.85 -4.61 -2.84
C CYS A 214 19.11 -5.55 -4.01
N LYS A 215 18.41 -6.70 -4.06
CA LYS A 215 18.48 -7.64 -5.19
C LYS A 215 18.11 -6.98 -6.52
N PHE A 216 17.10 -6.11 -6.53
CA PHE A 216 16.68 -5.38 -7.72
C PHE A 216 17.76 -4.41 -8.22
N LEU A 217 18.47 -3.75 -7.31
CA LEU A 217 19.61 -2.89 -7.64
C LEU A 217 20.88 -3.66 -8.01
N LYS A 218 20.87 -5.00 -7.88
CA LYS A 218 22.04 -5.88 -8.04
C LYS A 218 23.18 -5.55 -7.06
N ILE A 219 22.82 -5.20 -5.83
CA ILE A 219 23.72 -4.92 -4.70
C ILE A 219 23.56 -6.01 -3.66
#